data_AF-A0AAV8VN45-F1
#
_entry.id   AF-A0AAV8VN45-F1
#
_cell.length_a   1.000
_cell.length_b   1.000
_cell.length_c   1.000
_cell.angle_alpha   90.00
_cell.angle_beta   90.00
_cell.angle_gamma   90.00
#
_symmetry.space_group_name_H-M   'P 1'
#
loop_
_entity.id
_entity.type
_entity.pdbx_description
1 polymer ?
#
loop_
_entity_poly.entity_id
_entity_poly.type
_entity_poly.pdbx_seq_one_letter_code
_entity_poly.pdbx_strand_id
1 'polypeptide(L)'
;MVYNLIQPLPLLRIEQRPEQVRNENYFEETIPAYTDIQFYEHFRMSRDSAEELIQILGNAVLNPDNMRPLRKKLLFSIWVLSKQESFLATSDRFCLPDRSRRFPGVIGMIDGCHIPCKQPPVNEVDFYNRKGFH
;
A
#
# COMPACT_ATOMS: atom_id res chain seq x y z
N MET A 1 -4.42 -18.50 -53.39
CA MET A 1 -3.05 -18.02 -53.08
C MET A 1 -3.10 -16.82 -52.13
N VAL A 2 -3.54 -16.99 -50.88
CA VAL A 2 -3.66 -15.85 -49.91
C VAL A 2 -3.08 -16.17 -48.52
N TYR A 3 -2.51 -17.36 -48.32
CA TYR A 3 -1.98 -17.80 -47.02
C TYR A 3 -0.54 -17.36 -46.72
N ASN A 4 0.08 -16.52 -47.56
CA ASN A 4 1.51 -16.16 -47.43
C ASN A 4 1.76 -14.70 -46.99
N LEU A 5 0.76 -13.99 -46.45
CA LEU A 5 0.91 -12.57 -46.05
C LEU A 5 0.80 -12.30 -44.55
N ILE A 6 0.70 -13.32 -43.70
CA ILE A 6 0.72 -13.13 -42.24
C ILE A 6 2.14 -13.45 -41.75
N GLN A 7 2.98 -12.42 -41.72
CA GLN A 7 4.24 -12.50 -40.97
C GLN A 7 3.88 -12.58 -39.47
N PRO A 8 4.41 -13.54 -38.69
CA PRO A 8 4.19 -13.56 -37.26
C PRO A 8 4.74 -12.27 -36.64
N LEU A 9 4.00 -11.69 -35.69
CA LEU A 9 4.48 -10.55 -34.91
C LEU A 9 5.88 -10.87 -34.37
N PRO A 10 6.88 -10.01 -34.58
CA PRO A 10 8.20 -10.23 -34.00
C PRO A 10 8.05 -10.38 -32.49
N LEU A 11 8.72 -11.38 -31.92
CA LEU A 11 8.74 -11.59 -30.48
C LEU A 11 9.13 -10.27 -29.83
N LEU A 12 8.16 -9.60 -29.17
CA LEU A 12 8.41 -8.44 -28.34
C LEU A 12 9.48 -8.88 -27.33
N ARG A 13 10.71 -8.35 -27.46
CA ARG A 13 11.68 -8.43 -26.38
C ARG A 13 11.00 -7.75 -25.21
N ILE A 14 10.62 -8.55 -24.21
CA ILE A 14 10.26 -8.01 -22.91
C ILE A 14 11.56 -7.40 -22.40
N GLU A 15 11.76 -6.11 -22.67
CA GLU A 15 12.85 -5.37 -22.05
C GLU A 15 12.67 -5.54 -20.54
N GLN A 16 13.65 -6.15 -19.90
CA GLN A 16 13.65 -6.27 -18.46
C GLN A 16 13.58 -4.85 -17.93
N ARG A 17 12.50 -4.54 -17.20
CA ARG A 17 12.30 -3.22 -16.61
C ARG A 17 13.58 -2.88 -15.84
N PRO A 18 14.20 -1.70 -16.07
CA PRO A 18 15.41 -1.32 -15.36
C PRO A 18 15.21 -1.49 -13.87
N GLU A 19 16.25 -1.96 -13.18
CA GLU A 19 16.25 -2.14 -11.74
C GLU A 19 15.84 -0.81 -11.09
N GLN A 20 14.65 -0.80 -10.48
CA GLN A 20 14.13 0.40 -9.84
C GLN A 20 14.93 0.61 -8.56
N VAL A 21 15.47 1.82 -8.35
CA VAL A 21 16.04 2.21 -7.06
C VAL A 21 14.92 2.13 -6.03
N ARG A 22 14.98 1.13 -5.15
CA ARG A 22 13.98 0.91 -4.09
C ARG A 22 14.41 1.64 -2.82
N ASN A 23 13.43 2.11 -2.05
CA ASN A 23 13.68 2.58 -0.68
C ASN A 23 13.91 1.38 0.26
N GLU A 24 15.08 0.76 0.13
CA GLU A 24 15.47 -0.38 0.96
C GLU A 24 15.42 -0.02 2.45
N ASN A 25 14.96 -0.97 3.27
CA ASN A 25 14.89 -0.86 4.73
C ASN A 25 14.10 0.32 5.30
N TYR A 26 13.35 1.08 4.50
CA TYR A 26 12.60 2.24 4.99
C TYR A 26 11.62 1.87 6.11
N PHE A 27 10.91 0.74 5.98
CA PHE A 27 10.07 0.24 7.05
C PHE A 27 10.84 -0.22 8.30
N GLU A 28 11.99 -0.84 8.13
CA GLU A 28 12.74 -1.46 9.24
C GLU A 28 13.61 -0.45 10.00
N GLU A 29 14.04 0.64 9.34
CA GLU A 29 14.98 1.62 9.89
C GLU A 29 14.39 3.02 10.00
N THR A 30 13.72 3.51 8.95
CA THR A 30 13.22 4.90 8.92
C THR A 30 11.96 5.09 9.76
N ILE A 31 10.94 4.24 9.59
CA ILE A 31 9.67 4.36 10.33
C ILE A 31 9.84 4.19 11.85
N PRO A 32 10.67 3.26 12.35
CA PRO A 32 10.94 3.14 13.78
C PRO A 32 11.70 4.35 14.33
N ALA A 33 12.53 5.01 13.52
CA ALA A 33 13.29 6.20 13.92
C ALA A 33 12.47 7.50 13.93
N TYR A 34 11.22 7.50 13.46
CA TYR A 34 10.37 8.69 13.52
C TYR A 34 10.09 9.13 14.96
N THR A 35 10.16 10.44 15.18
CA THR A 35 9.56 11.08 16.34
C THR A 35 8.04 10.88 16.33
N ASP A 36 7.38 11.04 17.47
CA ASP A 36 5.91 10.88 17.54
C ASP A 36 5.17 11.87 16.65
N ILE A 37 5.71 13.08 16.48
CA ILE A 37 5.18 14.09 15.57
C ILE A 37 5.28 13.59 14.12
N GLN A 38 6.46 13.14 13.70
CA GLN A 38 6.66 12.61 12.35
C GLN A 38 5.77 11.39 12.11
N PHE A 39 5.68 10.48 13.08
CA PHE A 39 4.82 9.32 12.99
C PHE A 39 3.35 9.75 12.81
N TYR A 40 2.86 10.68 13.63
CA TYR A 40 1.50 11.19 13.52
C TYR A 40 1.23 11.87 12.17
N GLU A 41 2.16 12.67 11.65
CA GLU A 41 2.02 13.27 10.32
C GLU A 41 1.97 12.24 9.20
N HIS A 42 2.63 11.10 9.39
CA HIS A 42 2.68 10.01 8.42
C HIS A 42 1.45 9.10 8.47
N PHE A 43 1.05 8.71 9.68
CA PHE A 43 0.04 7.69 9.92
C PHE A 43 -1.32 8.26 10.35
N ARG A 44 -1.42 9.57 10.65
CA ARG A 44 -2.63 10.23 11.20
C ARG A 44 -3.20 9.55 12.45
N MET A 45 -2.35 8.79 13.12
CA MET A 45 -2.62 7.98 14.31
C MET A 45 -1.37 8.03 15.17
N SER A 46 -1.53 8.07 16.49
CA SER A 46 -0.38 7.99 17.40
C SER A 46 0.29 6.62 17.27
N ARG A 47 1.59 6.57 17.62
CA ARG A 47 2.34 5.31 17.64
C ARG A 47 1.70 4.31 18.59
N ASP A 48 1.28 4.75 19.78
CA ASP A 48 0.66 3.91 20.78
C ASP A 48 -0.66 3.30 20.29
N SER A 49 -1.56 4.10 19.70
CA SER A 49 -2.82 3.59 19.17
C SER A 49 -2.61 2.63 18.00
N ALA A 50 -1.58 2.85 17.18
CA ALA A 50 -1.24 1.93 16.09
C ALA A 50 -0.77 0.57 16.64
N GLU A 51 0.11 0.56 17.65
CA GLU A 51 0.59 -0.69 18.27
C GLU A 51 -0.51 -1.40 19.07
N GLU A 52 -1.40 -0.66 19.75
CA GLU A 52 -2.60 -1.23 20.39
C GLU A 52 -3.50 -1.95 19.39
N LEU A 53 -3.75 -1.31 18.23
CA LEU A 53 -4.53 -1.92 17.16
C LEU A 53 -3.86 -3.19 16.59
N ILE A 54 -2.53 -3.18 16.44
CA ILE A 54 -1.76 -4.37 16.03
C ILE A 54 -1.98 -5.50 17.04
N GLN A 55 -1.96 -5.20 18.33
CA GLN A 55 -2.14 -6.20 19.38
C GLN A 55 -3.56 -6.78 19.39
N ILE A 56 -4.58 -5.92 19.25
CA ILE A 56 -5.99 -6.36 19.18
C ILE A 56 -6.19 -7.30 17.98
N LEU A 57 -5.68 -6.92 16.81
CA LEU A 57 -5.79 -7.75 15.61
C LEU A 57 -4.92 -9.01 15.68
N GLY A 58 -3.75 -8.93 16.31
CA GLY A 58 -2.88 -10.08 16.56
C GLY A 58 -3.57 -11.13 17.42
N ASN A 59 -4.32 -10.70 18.43
CA ASN A 59 -5.10 -11.60 19.28
C ASN A 59 -6.32 -12.20 18.56
N ALA A 60 -6.95 -11.43 17.65
CA ALA A 60 -8.10 -11.89 16.87
C ALA A 60 -7.72 -12.88 15.76
N VAL A 61 -6.54 -12.69 15.15
CA VAL A 61 -5.98 -13.61 14.16
C VAL A 61 -5.25 -14.73 14.90
N LEU A 62 -5.96 -15.82 15.21
CA LEU A 62 -5.51 -17.02 15.95
C LEU A 62 -4.32 -17.80 15.35
N ASN A 63 -3.27 -17.14 14.84
CA ASN A 63 -2.09 -17.78 14.26
C ASN A 63 -0.80 -17.00 14.59
N PRO A 64 0.02 -17.47 15.55
CA PRO A 64 1.25 -16.82 16.01
C PRO A 64 2.28 -16.56 14.90
N ASP A 65 2.32 -17.41 13.87
CA ASP A 65 3.28 -17.33 12.76
C ASP A 65 3.09 -16.10 11.86
N ASN A 66 1.97 -15.37 12.00
CA ASN A 66 1.64 -14.20 11.18
C ASN A 66 1.91 -12.84 11.86
N MET A 67 2.49 -12.79 13.05
CA MET A 67 2.57 -11.54 13.84
C MET A 67 3.55 -10.50 13.26
N ARG A 68 4.72 -10.92 12.76
CA ARG A 68 5.67 -10.03 12.04
C ARG A 68 5.11 -9.49 10.71
N PRO A 69 4.47 -10.31 9.85
CA PRO A 69 3.81 -9.76 8.66
C PRO A 69 2.57 -8.93 9.02
N LEU A 70 1.94 -9.10 10.19
CA LEU A 70 0.77 -8.32 10.59
C LEU A 70 1.11 -6.85 10.84
N ARG A 71 2.16 -6.55 11.62
CA ARG A 71 2.58 -5.16 11.90
C ARG A 71 2.88 -4.39 10.61
N LYS A 72 3.65 -4.99 9.70
CA LYS A 72 3.96 -4.38 8.40
C LYS A 72 2.71 -4.20 7.53
N LYS A 73 1.80 -5.18 7.49
CA LYS A 73 0.50 -5.06 6.80
C LYS A 73 -0.35 -3.93 7.36
N LEU A 74 -0.48 -3.84 8.68
CA LEU A 74 -1.35 -2.87 9.30
C LEU A 74 -0.83 -1.45 9.10
N LEU A 75 0.46 -1.22 9.36
CA LEU A 75 1.07 0.09 9.16
C LEU A 75 1.04 0.48 7.68
N PHE A 76 1.19 -0.46 6.76
CA PHE A 76 1.00 -0.20 5.33
C PHE A 76 -0.44 0.27 5.04
N SER A 77 -1.44 -0.44 5.54
CA SER A 77 -2.85 -0.07 5.37
C SER A 77 -3.17 1.31 5.95
N ILE A 78 -2.70 1.59 7.18
CA ILE A 78 -2.87 2.91 7.81
C ILE A 78 -2.22 3.97 6.94
N TRP A 79 -0.99 3.76 6.45
CA TRP A 79 -0.31 4.73 5.59
C TRP A 79 -1.11 5.05 4.32
N VAL A 80 -1.62 4.02 3.64
CA VAL A 80 -2.43 4.18 2.41
C VAL A 80 -3.74 4.93 2.69
N LEU A 81 -4.37 4.71 3.84
CA LEU A 81 -5.59 5.43 4.24
C LEU A 81 -5.29 6.88 4.66
N SER A 82 -4.16 7.09 5.31
CA SER A 82 -3.79 8.37 5.92
C SER A 82 -3.17 9.36 4.94
N LYS A 83 -2.57 8.88 3.84
CA LYS A 83 -1.99 9.72 2.80
C LYS A 83 -2.51 9.37 1.43
N GLN A 84 -2.74 10.41 0.64
CA GLN A 84 -3.08 10.31 -0.78
C GLN A 84 -1.81 10.01 -1.62
N GLU A 85 -1.10 8.95 -1.27
CA GLU A 85 0.04 8.44 -2.03
C GLU A 85 -0.37 7.23 -2.87
N SER A 86 0.33 7.04 -4.00
CA SER A 86 0.09 5.84 -4.80
C SER A 86 0.51 4.59 -4.04
N PHE A 87 -0.27 3.52 -4.17
CA PHE A 87 0.07 2.21 -3.62
C PHE A 87 1.48 1.77 -4.03
N LEU A 88 1.92 2.06 -5.26
CA LEU A 88 3.26 1.70 -5.74
C LEU A 88 4.35 2.39 -4.91
N ALA A 89 4.22 3.69 -4.68
CA ALA A 89 5.17 4.46 -3.87
C ALA A 89 5.17 3.99 -2.41
N THR A 90 4.01 3.70 -1.83
CA THR A 90 3.93 3.14 -0.47
C THR A 90 4.50 1.72 -0.41
N SER A 91 4.23 0.88 -1.42
CA SER A 91 4.73 -0.49 -1.49
C SER A 91 6.24 -0.56 -1.60
N ASP A 92 6.84 0.42 -2.28
CA ASP A 92 8.29 0.55 -2.38
C ASP A 92 8.92 0.78 -0.99
N ARG A 93 8.39 1.74 -0.23
CA ARG A 93 8.87 2.06 1.14
C ARG A 93 8.62 0.95 2.14
N PHE A 94 7.46 0.31 2.08
CA PHE A 94 7.17 -0.81 2.98
C PHE A 94 7.92 -2.09 2.59
N CYS A 95 8.65 -2.05 1.46
CA CYS A 95 9.37 -3.16 0.84
C CYS A 95 8.57 -4.44 1.01
N LEU A 96 7.35 -4.44 0.45
CA LEU A 96 6.59 -5.67 0.31
C LEU A 96 7.48 -6.61 -0.51
N PRO A 97 7.87 -7.78 0.02
CA PRO A 97 8.94 -8.55 -0.57
C PRO A 97 8.60 -8.92 -2.00
N ASP A 98 9.66 -9.06 -2.80
CA ASP A 98 9.66 -9.18 -4.25
C ASP A 98 8.59 -10.14 -4.78
N ARG A 99 8.22 -10.03 -6.07
CA ARG A 99 6.98 -10.58 -6.66
C ARG A 99 6.64 -12.06 -6.30
N SER A 100 7.63 -12.86 -5.88
CA SER A 100 7.51 -14.24 -5.39
C SER A 100 7.03 -14.41 -3.94
N ARG A 101 6.98 -13.36 -3.11
CA ARG A 101 6.58 -13.39 -1.68
C ARG A 101 5.51 -12.36 -1.32
N ARG A 102 4.63 -11.99 -2.26
CA ARG A 102 3.41 -11.24 -1.92
C ARG A 102 2.64 -11.95 -0.81
N PHE A 103 1.79 -11.22 -0.09
CA PHE A 103 0.87 -11.82 0.87
C PHE A 103 0.15 -13.01 0.21
N PRO A 104 0.35 -14.25 0.70
CA PRO A 104 -0.29 -15.42 0.10
C PRO A 104 -1.79 -15.20 0.07
N GLY A 105 -2.42 -15.33 -1.11
CA GLY A 105 -3.83 -15.01 -1.34
C GLY A 105 -4.12 -13.61 -1.89
N VAL A 106 -3.12 -12.74 -2.06
CA VAL A 106 -3.28 -11.41 -2.69
C VAL A 106 -2.58 -11.38 -4.05
N ILE A 107 -3.36 -11.48 -5.12
CA ILE A 107 -2.88 -11.53 -6.52
C ILE A 107 -2.37 -10.14 -6.98
N GLY A 108 -2.96 -9.07 -6.45
CA GLY A 108 -2.60 -7.69 -6.73
C GLY A 108 -3.71 -6.75 -6.25
N MET A 109 -3.42 -5.46 -6.17
CA MET A 109 -4.43 -4.43 -5.94
C MET A 109 -4.64 -3.70 -7.27
N ILE A 110 -5.83 -3.85 -7.87
CA ILE A 110 -6.17 -3.20 -9.15
C ILE A 110 -6.79 -1.86 -8.83
N ASP A 111 -5.96 -0.81 -8.89
CA ASP A 111 -6.26 0.61 -8.69
C ASP A 111 -7.00 0.99 -7.39
N GLY A 112 -6.62 2.12 -6.80
CA GLY A 112 -7.41 2.73 -5.74
C GLY A 112 -8.55 3.48 -6.38
N CYS A 113 -9.73 2.87 -6.57
CA CYS A 113 -10.87 3.63 -7.04
C CYS A 113 -11.32 4.61 -5.95
N HIS A 114 -11.66 5.83 -6.35
CA HIS A 114 -12.36 6.76 -5.47
C HIS A 114 -13.75 6.17 -5.22
N ILE A 115 -14.08 5.84 -3.98
CA ILE A 115 -15.47 5.56 -3.61
C ILE A 115 -16.12 6.93 -3.37
N PRO A 116 -17.11 7.34 -4.18
CA PRO A 116 -17.82 8.59 -3.94
C PRO A 116 -18.55 8.47 -2.60
N CYS A 117 -18.19 9.30 -1.63
CA CYS A 117 -18.88 9.34 -0.35
C CYS A 117 -20.02 10.34 -0.49
N LYS A 118 -21.28 9.88 -0.40
CA LYS A 118 -22.43 10.80 -0.38
C LYS A 118 -22.28 11.69 0.84
N GLN A 119 -22.23 13.00 0.59
CA GLN A 119 -22.08 14.00 1.63
C GLN A 119 -23.25 13.92 2.62
N PRO A 120 -22.99 13.83 3.94
CA PRO A 120 -24.05 13.97 4.92
C PRO A 120 -24.53 15.43 4.96
N PRO A 121 -25.82 15.68 5.20
CA PRO A 121 -26.40 17.03 5.26
C PRO A 121 -25.90 17.88 6.45
N VAL A 122 -25.05 17.32 7.32
CA VAL A 122 -24.44 17.98 8.48
C VAL A 122 -22.95 17.69 8.44
N ASN A 123 -22.12 18.71 8.72
CA ASN A 123 -20.65 18.65 8.68
C ASN A 123 -20.06 18.32 7.30
N GLU A 124 -20.69 18.88 6.28
CA GLU A 124 -20.26 18.88 4.88
C GLU A 124 -18.76 19.14 4.65
N VAL A 125 -18.16 19.97 5.50
CA VAL A 125 -16.74 20.38 5.43
C VAL A 125 -15.80 19.25 5.82
N ASP A 126 -16.24 18.19 6.47
CA ASP A 126 -15.36 17.08 6.86
C ASP A 126 -15.22 16.04 5.72
N PHE A 127 -16.01 16.20 4.64
CA PHE A 127 -16.14 15.23 3.55
C PHE A 127 -15.68 15.79 2.19
N TYR A 128 -14.65 16.64 2.18
CA TYR A 128 -13.95 17.01 0.96
C TYR A 128 -12.63 16.24 0.82
N ASN A 129 -12.30 15.80 -0.39
CA ASN A 129 -10.94 15.39 -0.70
C ASN A 129 -10.07 16.61 -1.04
N ARG A 130 -8.75 16.46 -0.99
CA ARG A 130 -7.78 17.53 -1.34
C ARG A 130 -7.86 18.01 -2.80
N LYS A 131 -8.59 17.30 -3.67
CA LYS A 131 -8.82 17.64 -5.08
C LYS A 131 -10.16 18.36 -5.31
N GLY A 132 -10.91 18.68 -4.25
CA GLY A 132 -12.20 19.38 -4.33
C GLY A 132 -13.31 18.55 -4.98
N PHE A 133 -13.19 17.22 -5.00
CA PHE A 133 -14.24 16.33 -5.52
C PHE A 133 -15.09 15.73 -4.40
N HIS A 134 -16.36 15.48 -4.71
CA HIS A 134 -17.34 14.75 -3.90
C HIS A 134 -17.64 13.38 -4.56
#